data_AF-A0A936MHY2-F1
#
_entry.id   AF-A0A936MHY2-F1
#
_cell.length_a   1.000
_cell.length_b   1.000
_cell.length_c   1.000
_cell.angle_alpha   90.00
_cell.angle_beta   90.00
_cell.angle_gamma   90.00
#
_symmetry.space_group_name_H-M   'P 1'
#
loop_
_entity.id
_entity.type
_entity.pdbx_description
1 polymer ?
#
loop_
_entity_poly.entity_id
_entity_poly.type
_entity_poly.pdbx_seq_one_letter_code
_entity_poly.pdbx_strand_id
1 'polypeptide(L)' 'MAGKPCGQHKELTANSAVRITQCGCGMVHVTMMHNGVTVRMTPDVLRNTWAGLKAAIDRIDEEPVPSFGSSIIN' A
#
# COMPACT_ATOMS: atom_id res chain seq x y z
N MET A 1 -22.82 -0.49 4.66
CA MET A 1 -22.33 -1.33 5.78
C MET A 1 -21.56 -0.46 6.76
N ALA A 2 -22.27 0.18 7.70
CA ALA A 2 -21.67 1.05 8.71
C ALA A 2 -20.91 0.20 9.74
N GLY A 3 -19.65 0.57 9.98
CA GLY A 3 -18.63 -0.27 10.57
C GLY A 3 -18.81 -0.54 12.06
N LYS A 4 -18.85 -1.81 12.43
CA LYS A 4 -18.46 -2.22 13.78
C LYS A 4 -16.98 -1.87 13.96
N PRO A 5 -16.59 -1.23 15.08
CA PRO A 5 -15.19 -0.99 15.37
C PRO A 5 -14.49 -2.35 15.39
N CYS A 6 -13.42 -2.43 14.61
CA CYS A 6 -12.63 -3.64 14.49
C CYS A 6 -11.97 -3.87 15.85
N GLY A 7 -12.07 -5.10 16.39
CA GLY A 7 -11.61 -5.44 17.74
C GLY A 7 -10.08 -5.44 17.86
N GLN A 8 -9.54 -6.29 18.73
CA GLN A 8 -8.08 -6.39 18.89
C GLN A 8 -7.42 -6.79 17.55
N HIS A 9 -6.45 -5.99 17.11
CA HIS A 9 -5.69 -6.26 15.89
C HIS A 9 -4.34 -6.88 16.26
N LYS A 10 -3.98 -7.96 15.58
CA LYS A 10 -2.64 -8.52 15.65
C LYS A 10 -1.77 -7.85 14.60
N GLU A 11 -0.69 -7.21 15.01
CA GLU A 11 0.28 -6.69 14.05
C GLU A 11 1.02 -7.84 13.35
N LEU A 12 1.05 -7.82 12.02
CA LEU A 12 1.77 -8.80 11.21
C LEU A 12 3.15 -8.29 10.82
N THR A 13 3.22 -7.02 10.41
CA THR A 13 4.47 -6.35 10.07
C THR A 13 4.28 -4.84 10.12
N ALA A 14 5.35 -4.11 10.41
CA ALA A 14 5.40 -2.66 10.38
C ALA A 14 6.78 -2.20 9.92
N ASN A 15 6.81 -1.21 9.04
CA ASN A 15 8.02 -0.50 8.64
C ASN A 15 7.70 1.01 8.50
N SER A 16 8.66 1.78 7.99
CA SER A 16 8.50 3.23 7.82
C SER A 16 7.44 3.63 6.79
N ALA A 17 7.07 2.75 5.86
CA ALA A 17 6.11 3.04 4.79
C ALA A 17 4.72 2.46 5.07
N VAL A 18 4.63 1.25 5.63
CA VAL A 18 3.39 0.51 5.83
C VAL A 18 3.34 -0.19 7.18
N ARG A 19 2.14 -0.28 7.75
CA ARG A 19 1.80 -1.09 8.91
C ARG A 19 0.65 -2.02 8.55
N ILE A 20 0.85 -3.31 8.70
CA ILE A 20 -0.13 -4.33 8.35
C ILE A 20 -0.59 -5.03 9.61
N THR A 21 -1.90 -5.01 9.85
CA THR A 21 -2.51 -5.66 11.02
C THR A 21 -3.63 -6.58 10.59
N GLN A 22 -3.77 -7.73 11.26
CA GLN A 22 -4.83 -8.68 11.07
C GLN A 22 -5.90 -8.47 12.14
N CYS A 23 -7.14 -8.25 11.70
CA CYS A 23 -8.30 -8.16 12.56
C CYS A 23 -8.80 -9.56 12.92
N GLY A 24 -9.26 -9.77 14.15
CA GLY A 24 -9.98 -10.99 14.54
C GLY A 24 -11.26 -11.26 13.73
N CYS A 25 -11.71 -10.27 12.94
CA CYS A 25 -12.78 -10.38 11.97
C CYS A 25 -12.38 -11.02 10.62
N GLY A 26 -11.13 -11.48 10.47
CA GLY A 26 -10.62 -12.13 9.25
C GLY A 26 -10.14 -11.16 8.16
N MET A 27 -10.29 -9.85 8.37
CA MET A 27 -9.81 -8.82 7.46
C MET A 27 -8.38 -8.38 7.83
N VAL A 28 -7.67 -7.86 6.83
CA VAL A 28 -6.34 -7.26 6.99
C VAL A 28 -6.43 -5.77 6.77
N HIS A 29 -5.81 -5.00 7.65
CA HIS A 29 -5.73 -3.55 7.57
C HIS A 29 -4.31 -3.19 7.16
N VAL A 30 -4.20 -2.48 6.04
CA VAL A 30 -2.95 -1.93 5.54
C VAL A 30 -3.00 -0.43 5.77
N THR A 31 -2.20 0.03 6.72
CA THR A 31 -2.02 1.45 7.01
C THR A 31 -0.78 1.94 6.29
N MET A 32 -0.95 2.88 5.37
CA MET A 32 0.14 3.63 4.77
C MET A 32 0.53 4.78 5.70
N MET A 33 1.78 4.76 6.17
CA MET A 33 2.25 5.69 7.20
C MET A 33 2.48 7.10 6.63
N HIS A 34 2.80 7.21 5.35
CA HIS A 34 3.10 8.50 4.71
C HIS A 34 1.88 9.43 4.61
N ASN A 35 0.70 8.87 4.30
CA ASN A 35 -0.54 9.62 4.11
C ASN A 35 -1.59 9.33 5.20
N GLY A 36 -1.30 8.44 6.15
CA GLY A 36 -2.22 8.02 7.21
C GLY A 36 -3.42 7.21 6.72
N VAL A 37 -3.44 6.78 5.46
CA VAL A 37 -4.59 6.04 4.89
C VAL A 37 -4.54 4.60 5.35
N THR A 38 -5.64 4.11 5.92
CA THR A 38 -5.81 2.69 6.26
C THR A 38 -6.86 2.06 5.37
N VAL A 39 -6.44 1.05 4.61
CA VAL A 39 -7.31 0.27 3.74
C VAL A 39 -7.59 -1.07 4.40
N ARG A 40 -8.87 -1.44 4.48
CA ARG A 40 -9.31 -2.74 4.97
C ARG A 40 -9.66 -3.64 3.79
N MET A 41 -9.05 -4.82 3.72
CA MET A 41 -9.26 -5.78 2.64
C MET A 41 -9.15 -7.22 3.15
N THR A 42 -9.62 -8.18 2.35
CA THR A 42 -9.41 -9.60 2.65
C THR A 42 -7.97 -10.01 2.35
N PRO A 43 -7.47 -11.13 2.91
CA PRO A 43 -6.13 -11.64 2.61
C PRO A 43 -5.91 -11.92 1.12
N ASP A 44 -6.93 -12.41 0.41
CA ASP A 44 -6.84 -12.71 -1.02
C ASP A 44 -6.75 -11.44 -1.87
N VAL A 45 -7.52 -10.41 -1.52
CA VAL A 45 -7.41 -9.10 -2.17
C VAL A 45 -6.03 -8.51 -1.93
N LEU A 46 -5.50 -8.61 -0.70
CA LEU A 46 -4.16 -8.13 -0.38
C LEU A 46 -3.08 -8.78 -1.25
N ARG A 47 -3.16 -10.10 -1.49
CA ARG A 47 -2.22 -10.81 -2.36
C ARG A 47 -2.26 -10.30 -3.80
N ASN A 48 -3.46 -10.11 -4.35
CA ASN A 48 -3.64 -9.56 -5.70
C ASN A 48 -3.18 -8.10 -5.80
N THR A 49 -3.48 -7.27 -4.79
CA THR A 49 -2.99 -5.90 -4.70
C THR A 49 -1.47 -5.86 -4.65
N TRP A 50 -0.83 -6.75 -3.88
CA TRP A 50 0.62 -6.85 -3.82
C TRP A 50 1.23 -7.26 -5.16
N ALA A 51 0.64 -8.22 -5.87
CA ALA A 51 1.09 -8.61 -7.21
C ALA A 51 1.04 -7.43 -8.19
N GLY A 52 -0.02 -6.63 -8.16
CA GLY A 52 -0.14 -5.40 -8.94
C GLY A 52 0.88 -4.33 -8.56
N LEU A 53 1.09 -4.11 -7.25
CA LEU A 53 2.10 -3.16 -6.75
C LEU A 53 3.51 -3.56 -7.18
N LYS A 54 3.87 -4.83 -7.03
CA LYS A 54 5.17 -5.33 -7.45
C LYS A 54 5.38 -5.11 -8.95
N ALA A 55 4.41 -5.50 -9.78
CA ALA A 55 4.48 -5.28 -11.22
C ALA A 55 4.49 -3.79 -11.62
N ALA A 56 3.99 -2.89 -10.77
CA ALA A 56 4.11 -1.45 -10.99
C ALA A 56 5.52 -0.96 -10.64
N ILE A 57 6.10 -1.44 -9.55
CA ILE A 57 7.48 -1.14 -9.15
C ILE A 57 8.45 -1.60 -10.25
N ASP A 58 8.32 -2.85 -10.69
CA ASP A 58 9.19 -3.41 -11.75
C ASP A 58 9.19 -2.52 -13.01
N ARG A 59 8.03 -1.95 -13.40
CA ARG A 59 7.93 -1.04 -14.54
C ARG A 59 8.50 0.36 -14.30
N ILE A 60 8.41 0.88 -13.07
CA ILE A 60 9.01 2.18 -12.70
C ILE A 60 10.53 2.11 -12.85
N ASP A 61 11.12 0.97 -12.47
CA ASP A 61 12.56 0.74 -12.63
C ASP A 61 12.96 0.50 -14.10
N GLU A 62 12.05 0.04 -14.96
CA GLU A 62 12.27 -0.16 -16.40
C GLU A 62 12.12 1.12 -17.25
N GLU A 63 11.36 2.13 -16.81
CA GLU A 63 11.24 3.40 -17.52
C GLU A 63 12.49 4.28 -17.27
N PRO A 64 13.38 4.52 -18.27
CA PRO A 64 14.37 5.57 -18.13
C PRO A 64 13.61 6.88 -17.94
N VAL A 65 13.81 7.52 -16.79
CA VAL A 65 13.30 8.86 -16.48
C VAL A 65 13.39 9.70 -17.77
N PRO A 66 12.28 10.15 -18.37
CA PRO A 66 12.37 11.09 -19.46
C PRO A 66 13.08 12.30 -18.87
N SER A 67 14.33 12.51 -19.29
CA SER A 67 15.05 13.75 -19.07
C SER A 67 14.20 14.82 -19.77
N PHE A 68 13.30 15.44 -19.02
CA PHE A 68 12.65 16.67 -19.42
C PHE A 68 13.79 17.65 -19.60
N GLY A 69 14.22 17.76 -20.86
CA GLY A 69 15.29 18.64 -21.29
C GLY A 69 15.05 20.00 -20.66
N SER A 70 16.05 20.44 -19.91
CA SER A 70 16.13 21.79 -19.38
C SER A 70 16.13 22.76 -20.56
N SER A 71 14.96 23.19 -21.01
CA SER A 71 14.83 24.36 -21.87
C SER A 71 14.76 25.58 -20.96
N ILE A 72 15.93 25.98 -20.48
CA ILE A 72 16.19 27.37 -20.05
C ILE A 72 16.05 28.21 -21.31
N ILE A 73 14.94 28.93 -21.42
CA ILE A 73 14.75 29.96 -22.45
C ILE A 73 15.61 31.15 -22.00
N ASN A 74 16.65 31.47 -22.77
CA ASN A 74 17.47 32.68 -22.63
C ASN A 74 16.93 33.79 -23.53
#